data_AF-A0A919IX21-F1
#
_entry.id   AF-A0A919IX21-F1
#
_cell.length_a   1.000
_cell.length_b   1.000
_cell.length_c   1.000
_cell.angle_alpha   90.00
_cell.angle_beta   90.00
_cell.angle_gamma   90.00
#
_symmetry.space_group_name_H-M   'P 1'
#
loop_
_entity.id
_entity.type
_entity.pdbx_description
1 polymer ?
#
loop_
_entity_poly.entity_id
_entity_poly.type
_entity_poly.pdbx_seq_one_letter_code
_entity_poly.pdbx_strand_id
1 'polypeptide(L)' 'MDTTNGSTDPEYLLRIERLSHAIVEEAAREGWLAFDSAKGVGATPLQSAVNELARHLRFVHFRGDGCVEH' A
#
# COMPACT_ATOMS: atom_id res chain seq x y z
N MET A 1 -15.00 30.54 16.33
CA MET A 1 -13.89 30.07 15.47
C MET A 1 -13.61 28.65 15.92
N ASP A 2 -14.20 27.70 15.21
CA ASP A 2 -14.17 26.28 15.53
C ASP A 2 -13.03 25.65 14.74
N THR A 3 -11.96 25.26 15.43
CA THR A 3 -10.81 24.56 14.85
C THR A 3 -11.12 23.08 14.80
N THR A 4 -12.08 22.68 13.97
CA THR A 4 -12.13 21.30 13.49
C THR A 4 -11.03 21.15 12.45
N ASN A 5 -9.89 20.67 12.92
CA ASN A 5 -8.76 20.19 12.14
C ASN A 5 -9.19 18.95 11.33
N GLY A 6 -10.14 19.12 10.42
CA GLY A 6 -10.53 18.12 9.44
C GLY A 6 -9.41 18.09 8.42
N SER A 7 -8.58 17.05 8.47
CA SER A 7 -7.56 16.79 7.46
C SER A 7 -8.20 17.01 6.09
N THR A 8 -7.69 17.98 5.33
CA THR A 8 -8.13 18.16 3.95
C THR A 8 -8.01 16.82 3.21
N ASP A 9 -8.90 16.54 2.27
CA ASP A 9 -8.93 15.28 1.51
C ASP A 9 -7.52 14.78 1.08
N PRO A 10 -6.59 15.64 0.62
CA PRO A 10 -5.22 15.22 0.31
C PRO A 10 -4.39 14.70 1.49
N GLU A 11 -4.52 15.32 2.68
CA GLU A 11 -3.78 14.89 3.87
C GLU A 11 -4.28 13.54 4.38
N TYR A 12 -5.59 13.32 4.31
CA TYR A 12 -6.19 12.03 4.64
C TYR A 12 -5.72 10.92 3.69
N LEU A 13 -5.74 11.17 2.38
CA LEU A 13 -5.25 10.23 1.38
C LEU A 13 -3.76 9.92 1.54
N LEU A 14 -2.93 10.95 1.79
CA LEU A 14 -1.50 10.77 2.09
C LEU A 14 -1.29 9.93 3.37
N ARG A 15 -2.16 10.09 4.37
CA ARG A 15 -2.09 9.27 5.58
C ARG A 15 -2.43 7.81 5.29
N ILE A 16 -3.44 7.54 4.48
CA ILE A 16 -3.78 6.18 4.03
C ILE A 16 -2.60 5.56 3.30
N GLU A 17 -2.03 6.26 2.32
CA GLU A 17 -0.88 5.78 1.54
C GLU A 17 0.29 5.38 2.45
N ARG A 18 0.67 6.26 3.40
CA ARG A 18 1.74 5.96 4.37
C ARG A 18 1.46 4.72 5.21
N LEU A 19 0.21 4.52 5.64
CA LEU A 19 -0.20 3.33 6.39
C LEU A 19 -0.14 2.08 5.51
N SER A 20 -0.57 2.17 4.24
CA SER A 20 -0.47 1.08 3.28
C SER A 20 0.98 0.66 3.04
N HIS A 21 1.90 1.61 2.89
CA HIS A 21 3.34 1.33 2.81
C HIS A 21 3.86 0.62 4.05
N ALA A 22 3.53 1.10 5.25
CA ALA A 22 3.96 0.47 6.51
C ALA A 22 3.48 -0.99 6.63
N ILE A 23 2.25 -1.29 6.23
CA ILE A 23 1.72 -2.66 6.21
C ILE A 23 2.55 -3.56 5.28
N VAL A 24 2.85 -3.07 4.07
CA VAL A 24 3.61 -3.83 3.07
C VAL A 24 5.06 -4.04 3.52
N GLU A 25 5.69 -3.04 4.16
CA GLU A 25 7.03 -3.17 4.72
C GLU A 25 7.10 -4.25 5.80
N GLU A 26 6.17 -4.25 6.76
CA GLU A 26 6.14 -5.28 7.81
C GLU A 26 5.84 -6.68 7.24
N ALA A 27 4.91 -6.78 6.29
CA ALA A 27 4.65 -8.04 5.59
C ALA A 27 5.87 -8.55 4.83
N ALA A 28 6.72 -7.66 4.29
CA ALA A 28 7.98 -8.04 3.67
C ALA A 28 8.97 -8.61 4.70
N ARG A 29 9.08 -7.99 5.88
CA ARG A 29 9.94 -8.47 6.98
C ARG A 29 9.53 -9.86 7.45
N GLU A 30 8.23 -10.14 7.47
CA GLU A 30 7.70 -11.46 7.84
C GLU A 30 7.78 -12.50 6.70
N GLY A 31 8.26 -12.11 5.51
CA GLY A 31 8.38 -12.99 4.35
C GLY A 31 7.03 -13.36 3.73
N TRP A 32 5.99 -12.56 3.96
CA TRP A 32 4.65 -12.79 3.39
C TRP A 32 4.57 -12.41 1.91
N LEU A 33 5.43 -11.51 1.46
CA LEU A 33 5.35 -10.99 0.10
C LEU A 33 5.84 -12.03 -0.93
N ALA A 34 4.96 -12.37 -1.84
CA ALA A 34 5.17 -13.33 -2.91
C ALA A 34 4.95 -12.64 -4.26
N PHE A 35 6.00 -12.03 -4.79
CA PHE A 35 5.95 -11.38 -6.10
C PHE A 35 6.10 -12.37 -7.28
N ASP A 36 6.54 -13.59 -7.01
CA ASP A 36 6.60 -14.67 -8.00
C ASP A 36 5.31 -15.49 -7.99
N SER A 37 4.84 -15.86 -9.18
CA SER A 37 3.60 -16.60 -9.47
C SER A 37 3.47 -17.98 -8.79
N ALA A 38 4.52 -18.46 -8.12
CA ALA A 38 4.59 -19.79 -7.53
C ALA A 38 4.06 -19.89 -6.09
N LYS A 39 3.86 -18.79 -5.36
CA LYS A 39 3.45 -18.83 -3.94
C LYS A 39 1.98 -18.45 -3.74
N GLY A 40 1.09 -19.29 -4.26
CA GLY A 40 -0.36 -19.28 -3.94
C GLY A 40 -0.80 -20.46 -3.07
N VAL A 41 0.08 -21.43 -2.79
CA VAL A 41 -0.29 -22.65 -2.05
C VAL A 41 -0.10 -22.39 -0.55
N GLY A 42 -1.20 -22.15 0.16
CA GLY A 42 -1.23 -22.02 1.62
C GLY A 42 -1.23 -20.59 2.18
N ALA A 43 -1.30 -19.57 1.34
CA ALA A 43 -1.48 -18.19 1.81
C ALA A 43 -2.86 -18.02 2.45
N THR A 44 -2.89 -17.36 3.60
CA THR A 44 -4.16 -16.95 4.22
C THR A 44 -4.84 -15.86 3.40
N PRO A 45 -6.17 -15.66 3.51
CA PRO A 45 -6.86 -14.58 2.81
C PRO A 45 -6.26 -13.18 3.09
N LEU A 46 -5.78 -12.94 4.31
CA LEU A 46 -5.11 -11.67 4.66
C LEU A 46 -3.78 -11.51 3.93
N GLN A 47 -2.95 -12.57 3.90
CA GLN A 47 -1.67 -12.54 3.16
C GLN A 47 -1.89 -12.30 1.67
N SER A 48 -2.92 -12.89 1.07
CA SER A 48 -3.27 -12.63 -0.33
C SER A 48 -3.70 -11.18 -0.55
N ALA A 49 -4.52 -10.61 0.35
CA ALA A 49 -4.92 -9.21 0.26
C ALA A 49 -3.74 -8.24 0.41
N VAL A 50 -2.79 -8.53 1.31
CA VAL A 50 -1.58 -7.71 1.50
C VAL A 50 -0.64 -7.83 0.29
N ASN A 51 -0.54 -9.01 -0.32
CA ASN A 51 0.21 -9.20 -1.58
C ASN A 51 -0.37 -8.37 -2.71
N GLU A 52 -1.71 -8.34 -2.86
CA GLU A 52 -2.37 -7.49 -3.86
C GLU A 52 -2.17 -6.00 -3.57
N LEU A 53 -2.23 -5.58 -2.30
CA LEU A 53 -1.90 -4.20 -1.92
C LEU A 53 -0.46 -3.84 -2.31
N ALA A 54 0.51 -4.71 -2.00
CA ALA A 54 1.91 -4.52 -2.38
C ALA A 54 2.10 -4.43 -3.89
N ARG A 55 1.38 -5.26 -4.66
CA ARG A 55 1.39 -5.23 -6.12
C ARG A 55 0.84 -3.90 -6.65
N HIS A 56 -0.26 -3.40 -6.09
CA HIS A 56 -0.83 -2.12 -6.50
C HIS A 56 0.11 -0.95 -6.19
N LEU A 57 0.65 -0.86 -4.98
CA LEU A 57 1.61 0.20 -4.62
C LEU A 57 2.86 0.18 -5.51
N ARG A 58 3.29 -0.99 -5.97
CA ARG A 58 4.51 -1.13 -6.78
C ARG A 58 4.32 -0.88 -8.27
N PHE A 59 3.13 -1.18 -8.82
CA PHE A 59 2.94 -1.22 -10.28
C PHE A 59 1.82 -0.32 -10.80
N VAL A 60 0.95 0.19 -9.93
CA VAL A 60 -0.12 1.10 -10.32
C VAL A 60 0.33 2.52 -10.02
N HIS A 61 0.68 3.23 -11.09
CA HIS A 61 1.09 4.63 -11.02
C HIS A 61 0.10 5.54 -11.76
N PHE A 62 -0.04 6.77 -11.29
CA PHE A 62 -0.88 7.80 -11.88
C PHE A 62 -0.10 9.10 -12.08
N ARG A 63 -0.51 9.92 -13.06
CA ARG A 63 0.16 11.21 -13.30
C ARG A 63 0.10 12.07 -12.03
N GLY A 64 1.25 12.56 -11.60
CA GLY A 64 1.39 13.37 -10.38
C GLY A 64 1.68 12.56 -9.12
N ASP A 65 1.91 11.25 -9.20
CA ASP A 65 2.36 10.41 -8.08
C ASP A 65 3.89 10.39 -7.88
N GLY A 66 4.64 11.13 -8.71
CA GLY A 66 6.09 11.22 -8.67
C GLY A 66 6.84 9.96 -9.11
N CYS A 67 6.15 8.89 -9.53
CA CYS A 67 6.75 7.63 -9.96
C CYS A 67 6.91 7.55 -11.48
N VAL A 68 5.96 8.11 -12.24
CA VAL A 68 6.00 8.16 -13.73
C VAL A 68 6.76 9.36 -14.31
N GLU A 69 7.19 10.29 -13.47
CA GLU A 69 7.92 11.50 -13.86
C GLU A 69 9.43 11.27 -13.76
N HIS A 70 9.99 10.54 -14.72
CA HIS A 70 11.44 10.37 -14.92
C HIS A 70 11.85 10.89 -16.29
#